data_AF-A0A379S3X9-F1
#
_entry.id   AF-A0A379S3X9-F1
#
_cell.length_a   1.000
_cell.length_b   1.000
_cell.length_c   1.000
_cell.angle_alpha   90.00
_cell.angle_beta   90.00
_cell.angle_gamma   90.00
#
_symmetry.space_group_name_H-M   'P 1'
#
loop_
_entity.id
_entity.type
_entity.pdbx_description
1 polymer ?
#
loop_
_entity_poly.entity_id
_entity_poly.type
_entity_poly.pdbx_seq_one_letter_code
_entity_poly.pdbx_strand_id
1 'polypeptide(L)'
;MSYVQRDITVEFTLSDGRTFDKGKGNILTVSGAKCFATVTVYGGTAGTQITLYIWGLSPAHMADLSYRGVWRPAQSTANEMRVRAGGRLIFEGDITDAYADYNQAPDIPLILTGQVSFNLRNQTVADFSAKGDVPVADIIRALASSAGLKFENQGVSRSLSNPHFSGNLVQQMLDAASATDINIDLGGRGESHHLAEGQSPGYSAVVYFARSRAYRISGLYHDRPQRHHDILPRSFYRSAGPSGIVTT
;
A
#
# COMPACT_ATOMS: atom_id res chain seq x y z
N MET A 1 18.37 -6.37 11.82
CA MET A 1 17.10 -7.00 11.35
C MET A 1 17.43 -8.42 10.94
N SER A 2 16.64 -9.41 11.36
CA SER A 2 16.81 -10.80 10.94
C SER A 2 15.69 -11.20 9.98
N TYR A 3 16.02 -11.94 8.93
CA TYR A 3 15.03 -12.56 8.06
C TYR A 3 14.27 -13.65 8.83
N VAL A 4 12.96 -13.73 8.62
CA VAL A 4 12.09 -14.75 9.22
C VAL A 4 11.31 -15.40 8.11
N GLN A 5 11.40 -16.72 8.00
CA GLN A 5 10.60 -17.50 7.07
C GLN A 5 9.14 -17.51 7.54
N ARG A 6 8.21 -17.24 6.62
CA ARG A 6 6.78 -17.28 6.87
C ARG A 6 6.08 -17.86 5.65
N ASP A 7 5.01 -18.62 5.89
CA ASP A 7 4.11 -19.04 4.82
C ASP A 7 3.37 -17.83 4.28
N ILE A 8 3.43 -17.65 2.95
CA ILE A 8 2.70 -16.59 2.28
C ILE A 8 1.45 -17.16 1.65
N THR A 9 0.32 -16.52 1.95
CA THR A 9 -0.97 -16.79 1.32
C THR A 9 -1.42 -15.54 0.59
N VAL A 10 -1.73 -15.68 -0.68
CA VAL A 10 -2.33 -14.63 -1.50
C VAL A 10 -3.72 -15.06 -1.92
N GLU A 11 -4.70 -14.20 -1.69
CA GLU A 11 -6.10 -14.42 -2.06
C GLU A 11 -6.47 -13.31 -3.05
N PHE A 12 -7.00 -13.71 -4.20
CA PHE A 12 -7.50 -12.81 -5.22
C PHE A 12 -9.00 -12.94 -5.34
N THR A 13 -9.70 -11.82 -5.46
CA THR A 13 -11.15 -11.79 -5.69
C THR A 13 -11.43 -11.09 -7.01
N LEU A 14 -12.12 -11.79 -7.92
CA LEU A 14 -12.62 -11.19 -9.15
C LEU A 14 -13.90 -10.41 -8.90
N SER A 15 -13.97 -9.25 -9.54
CA SER A 15 -15.09 -8.33 -9.48
C SER A 15 -15.98 -8.41 -10.73
N ASP A 16 -17.11 -7.71 -10.69
CA ASP A 16 -18.09 -7.60 -11.78
C ASP A 16 -18.68 -8.97 -12.22
N GLY A 17 -18.91 -9.87 -11.26
CA GLY A 17 -19.52 -11.19 -11.49
C GLY A 17 -18.63 -12.19 -12.22
N ARG A 18 -17.35 -11.86 -12.43
CA ARG A 18 -16.37 -12.76 -13.04
C ARG A 18 -15.97 -13.88 -12.10
N THR A 19 -15.53 -14.99 -12.68
CA THR A 19 -15.18 -16.22 -11.96
C THR A 19 -13.93 -16.84 -12.55
N PHE A 20 -13.16 -17.51 -11.70
CA PHE A 20 -12.06 -18.37 -12.12
C PHE A 20 -12.60 -19.71 -12.63
N ASP A 21 -11.76 -20.41 -13.40
CA ASP A 21 -11.98 -21.80 -13.83
C ASP A 21 -13.37 -22.05 -14.46
N LYS A 22 -13.89 -21.06 -15.20
CA LYS A 22 -15.17 -21.09 -15.91
C LYS A 22 -16.39 -21.29 -14.99
N GLY A 23 -16.47 -20.52 -13.90
CA GLY A 23 -17.70 -20.47 -13.06
C GLY A 23 -17.57 -21.10 -11.69
N LYS A 24 -16.39 -21.57 -11.26
CA LYS A 24 -16.23 -22.29 -9.99
C LYS A 24 -16.20 -21.39 -8.75
N GLY A 25 -16.15 -20.07 -8.94
CA GLY A 25 -16.10 -19.08 -7.88
C GLY A 25 -15.28 -17.88 -8.30
N ASN A 26 -15.36 -16.79 -7.55
CA ASN A 26 -14.62 -15.56 -7.83
C ASN A 26 -13.38 -15.40 -6.95
N ILE A 27 -13.07 -16.36 -6.07
CA ILE A 27 -11.92 -16.31 -5.17
C ILE A 27 -10.88 -17.35 -5.59
N LEU A 28 -9.63 -16.93 -5.74
CA LEU A 28 -8.46 -17.80 -5.95
C LEU A 28 -7.52 -17.63 -4.75
N THR A 29 -7.25 -18.73 -4.03
CA THR A 29 -6.29 -18.74 -2.92
C THR A 29 -5.03 -19.49 -3.31
N VAL A 30 -3.88 -18.83 -3.21
CA VAL A 30 -2.55 -19.38 -3.45
C VAL A 30 -1.82 -19.47 -2.11
N SER A 31 -1.74 -20.67 -1.55
CA SER A 31 -1.00 -20.95 -0.31
C SER A 31 0.42 -21.40 -0.60
N GLY A 32 1.38 -21.04 0.26
CA GLY A 32 2.79 -21.34 0.02
C GLY A 32 3.34 -20.62 -1.22
N ALA A 33 2.84 -19.42 -1.48
CA ALA A 33 3.12 -18.69 -2.71
C ALA A 33 4.62 -18.40 -2.86
N LYS A 34 5.20 -18.78 -4.01
CA LYS A 34 6.48 -18.22 -4.46
C LYS A 34 6.18 -16.79 -4.92
N CYS A 35 6.55 -15.81 -4.09
CA CYS A 35 6.28 -14.41 -4.40
C CYS A 35 7.32 -13.45 -3.80
N PHE A 36 7.38 -12.26 -4.37
CA PHE A 36 8.07 -11.10 -3.83
C PHE A 36 7.06 -9.96 -3.68
N ALA A 37 6.96 -9.39 -2.48
CA ALA A 37 6.02 -8.32 -2.18
C ALA A 37 6.74 -7.14 -1.53
N THR A 38 6.52 -5.94 -2.07
CA THR A 38 6.94 -4.68 -1.45
C THR A 38 5.69 -3.89 -1.08
N VAL A 39 5.49 -3.66 0.21
CA VAL A 39 4.39 -2.83 0.73
C VAL A 39 4.98 -1.49 1.13
N THR A 40 4.40 -0.41 0.60
CA THR A 40 4.78 0.95 0.96
C THR A 40 3.57 1.67 1.54
N VAL A 41 3.76 2.25 2.73
CA VAL A 41 2.73 3.04 3.41
C VAL A 41 3.04 4.50 3.16
N TYR A 42 2.17 5.18 2.41
CA TYR A 42 2.20 6.63 2.24
C TYR A 42 1.03 7.25 2.99
N GLY A 43 1.26 8.41 3.60
CA GLY A 43 0.17 9.27 4.05
C GLY A 43 -0.56 9.94 2.88
N GLY A 44 -1.74 10.49 3.15
CA GLY A 44 -2.50 11.24 2.14
C GLY A 44 -3.27 10.34 1.18
N THR A 45 -3.66 10.88 0.03
CA THR A 45 -4.60 10.23 -0.89
C THR A 45 -4.10 8.87 -1.39
N ALA A 46 -2.79 8.74 -1.62
CA ALA A 46 -2.14 7.54 -2.18
C ALA A 46 -2.23 6.31 -1.27
N GLY A 47 -2.32 6.52 0.05
CA GLY A 47 -2.46 5.47 1.06
C GLY A 47 -1.38 4.38 1.00
N THR A 48 -1.72 3.23 1.55
CA THR A 48 -0.89 2.02 1.45
C THR A 48 -0.98 1.41 0.06
N GLN A 49 0.18 1.05 -0.49
CA GLN A 49 0.35 0.43 -1.80
C GLN A 49 1.17 -0.85 -1.70
N ILE A 50 1.00 -1.74 -2.67
CA ILE A 50 1.82 -2.94 -2.82
C ILE A 50 2.25 -3.13 -4.27
N THR A 51 3.45 -3.65 -4.46
CA THR A 51 3.87 -4.34 -5.68
C THR A 51 4.10 -5.80 -5.35
N LEU A 52 3.42 -6.70 -6.05
CA LEU A 52 3.48 -8.14 -5.87
C LEU A 52 3.94 -8.82 -7.16
N TYR A 53 4.99 -9.63 -7.07
CA TYR A 53 5.40 -10.59 -8.08
C TYR A 53 5.00 -11.97 -7.56
N ILE A 54 4.21 -12.72 -8.33
CA ILE A 54 3.79 -14.07 -7.96
C ILE A 54 4.05 -15.04 -9.11
N TRP A 55 4.65 -16.18 -8.80
CA TRP A 55 4.98 -17.23 -9.76
C TRP A 55 4.09 -18.45 -9.58
N GLY A 56 4.03 -19.29 -10.61
CA GLY A 56 3.33 -20.58 -10.56
C GLY A 56 1.83 -20.50 -10.79
N LEU A 57 1.30 -19.34 -11.17
CA LEU A 57 -0.08 -19.21 -11.63
C LEU A 57 -0.26 -19.84 -13.01
N SER A 58 -1.44 -20.41 -13.26
CA SER A 58 -1.79 -20.88 -14.60
C SER A 58 -1.95 -19.68 -15.57
N PRO A 59 -1.68 -19.85 -16.87
CA PRO A 59 -1.94 -18.80 -17.87
C PRO A 59 -3.39 -18.29 -17.85
N ALA A 60 -4.36 -19.16 -17.55
CA ALA A 60 -5.76 -18.77 -17.40
C ALA A 60 -5.97 -17.84 -16.20
N HIS A 61 -5.43 -18.18 -15.02
CA HIS A 61 -5.51 -17.30 -13.84
C HIS A 61 -4.78 -15.98 -14.06
N MET A 62 -3.63 -16.00 -14.74
CA MET A 62 -2.92 -14.78 -15.11
C MET A 62 -3.77 -13.90 -16.04
N ALA A 63 -4.46 -14.48 -17.02
CA ALA A 63 -5.34 -13.74 -17.92
C ALA A 63 -6.56 -13.15 -17.19
N ASP A 64 -7.18 -13.90 -16.28
CA ASP A 64 -8.33 -13.44 -15.48
C ASP A 64 -7.95 -12.26 -14.56
N LEU A 65 -6.73 -12.28 -14.01
CA LEU A 65 -6.19 -11.25 -13.13
C LEU A 65 -5.61 -10.04 -13.87
N SER A 66 -5.06 -10.22 -15.08
CA SER A 66 -4.53 -9.15 -15.95
C SER A 66 -5.64 -8.25 -16.52
N TYR A 67 -6.83 -8.28 -15.93
CA TYR A 67 -8.01 -7.60 -16.40
C TYR A 67 -8.03 -6.13 -15.95
N ARG A 68 -7.96 -5.26 -16.96
CA ARG A 68 -8.28 -3.82 -16.97
C ARG A 68 -7.59 -2.96 -15.92
N GLY A 69 -6.40 -2.47 -16.28
CA GLY A 69 -5.81 -1.21 -15.79
C GLY A 69 -6.64 0.02 -16.20
N VAL A 70 -6.02 1.17 -16.47
CA VAL A 70 -6.65 2.52 -16.59
C VAL A 70 -7.85 2.64 -17.55
N TRP A 71 -8.05 1.71 -18.49
CA TRP A 71 -9.16 1.70 -19.46
C TRP A 71 -10.45 1.03 -18.94
N ARG A 72 -10.92 1.47 -17.77
CA ARG A 72 -12.17 0.98 -17.18
C ARG A 72 -13.35 1.86 -17.64
N PRO A 73 -14.48 1.28 -18.08
CA PRO A 73 -15.75 1.98 -18.08
C PRO A 73 -16.00 2.52 -16.67
N ALA A 74 -16.65 3.68 -16.55
CA ALA A 74 -16.88 4.36 -15.28
C ALA A 74 -17.63 3.52 -14.21
N GLN A 75 -18.12 2.33 -14.57
CA GLN A 75 -18.96 1.45 -13.75
C GLN A 75 -18.29 0.12 -13.35
N SER A 76 -17.03 -0.14 -13.73
CA SER A 76 -16.38 -1.43 -13.43
C SER A 76 -15.65 -1.39 -12.08
N THR A 77 -15.80 -2.43 -11.25
CA THR A 77 -15.15 -2.55 -9.91
C THR A 77 -13.81 -3.28 -9.98
N ALA A 78 -12.76 -2.73 -9.37
CA ALA A 78 -11.42 -3.33 -9.43
C ALA A 78 -11.42 -4.74 -8.81
N ASN A 79 -10.56 -5.64 -9.32
CA ASN A 79 -10.28 -6.89 -8.64
C ASN A 79 -9.59 -6.59 -7.30
N GLU A 80 -9.72 -7.49 -6.34
CA GLU A 80 -9.12 -7.31 -5.02
C GLU A 80 -8.02 -8.34 -4.78
N MET A 81 -7.07 -7.98 -3.94
CA MET A 81 -6.10 -8.92 -3.42
C MET A 81 -5.89 -8.75 -1.92
N ARG A 82 -5.59 -9.87 -1.26
CA ARG A 82 -5.23 -9.95 0.13
C ARG A 82 -3.97 -10.78 0.29
N VAL A 83 -2.99 -10.24 1.01
CA VAL A 83 -1.70 -10.89 1.25
C VAL A 83 -1.52 -11.11 2.74
N ARG A 84 -1.24 -12.36 3.13
CA ARG A 84 -0.97 -12.78 4.49
C ARG A 84 0.42 -13.40 4.59
N ALA A 85 1.15 -13.09 5.66
CA ALA A 85 2.45 -13.69 5.98
C ALA A 85 2.41 -14.32 7.37
N GLY A 86 2.53 -15.65 7.44
CA GLY A 86 2.40 -16.41 8.69
C GLY A 86 1.03 -16.23 9.33
N GLY A 87 -0.04 -16.20 8.51
CA GLY A 87 -1.41 -15.96 8.94
C GLY A 87 -1.76 -14.48 9.21
N ARG A 88 -0.78 -13.59 9.34
CA ARG A 88 -1.02 -12.16 9.59
C ARG A 88 -1.29 -11.41 8.28
N LEU A 89 -2.37 -10.63 8.24
CA LEU A 89 -2.67 -9.73 7.14
C LEU A 89 -1.59 -8.64 7.02
N ILE A 90 -0.98 -8.51 5.84
CA ILE A 90 0.02 -7.48 5.55
C ILE A 90 -0.44 -6.49 4.49
N PHE A 91 -1.39 -6.87 3.64
CA PHE A 91 -2.01 -5.98 2.65
C PHE A 91 -3.41 -6.49 2.27
N GLU A 92 -4.34 -5.57 2.08
CA GLU A 92 -5.66 -5.82 1.50
C GLU A 92 -6.07 -4.58 0.72
N GLY A 93 -6.41 -4.73 -0.56
CA GLY A 93 -6.78 -3.60 -1.39
C GLY A 93 -7.07 -3.99 -2.83
N ASP A 94 -7.31 -2.97 -3.64
CA ASP A 94 -7.71 -3.14 -5.03
C ASP A 94 -6.49 -3.26 -5.93
N ILE A 95 -6.57 -4.17 -6.90
CA ILE A 95 -5.59 -4.33 -7.97
C ILE A 95 -5.77 -3.21 -8.98
N THR A 96 -4.75 -2.36 -9.10
CA THR A 96 -4.74 -1.20 -10.00
C THR A 96 -4.07 -1.49 -11.33
N ASP A 97 -3.14 -2.44 -11.35
CA ASP A 97 -2.50 -2.93 -12.56
C ASP A 97 -2.07 -4.38 -12.39
N ALA A 98 -2.11 -5.16 -13.47
CA ALA A 98 -1.73 -6.56 -13.48
C ALA A 98 -1.29 -7.00 -14.88
N TYR A 99 -0.08 -7.53 -15.00
CA TYR A 99 0.47 -8.02 -16.27
C TYR A 99 1.49 -9.13 -16.05
N ALA A 100 1.59 -10.06 -16.99
CA ALA A 100 2.56 -11.15 -16.97
C ALA A 100 3.85 -10.74 -17.69
N ASP A 101 5.01 -11.00 -17.09
CA ASP A 101 6.32 -10.73 -17.69
C ASP A 101 6.87 -11.98 -18.40
N TYR A 102 6.49 -12.13 -19.67
CA TYR A 102 6.94 -13.25 -20.50
C TYR A 102 8.44 -13.21 -20.86
N ASN A 103 9.15 -12.11 -20.58
CA ASN A 103 10.60 -12.06 -20.79
C ASN A 103 11.36 -12.95 -19.78
N GLN A 104 10.72 -13.34 -18.68
CA GLN A 104 11.30 -14.22 -17.66
C GLN A 104 11.00 -15.71 -17.88
N ALA A 105 10.56 -16.10 -19.09
CA ALA A 105 10.32 -17.50 -19.41
C ALA A 105 11.58 -18.37 -19.14
N PRO A 106 11.42 -19.60 -18.61
CA PRO A 106 10.15 -20.31 -18.38
C PRO A 106 9.40 -19.91 -17.09
N ASP A 107 10.05 -19.24 -16.15
CA ASP A 107 9.49 -18.85 -14.85
C ASP A 107 8.77 -17.50 -14.92
N ILE A 108 7.61 -17.48 -15.59
CA ILE A 108 6.82 -16.27 -15.85
C ILE A 108 6.10 -15.80 -14.57
N PRO A 109 6.39 -14.60 -14.03
CA PRO A 109 5.59 -14.02 -12.95
C PRO A 109 4.37 -13.27 -13.49
N LEU A 110 3.31 -13.24 -12.69
CA LEU A 110 2.32 -12.17 -12.74
C LEU A 110 2.78 -11.04 -11.80
N ILE A 111 2.87 -9.83 -12.34
CA ILE A 111 3.22 -8.62 -11.61
C ILE A 111 1.94 -7.83 -11.39
N LEU A 112 1.65 -7.51 -10.13
CA LEU A 112 0.48 -6.75 -9.73
C LEU A 112 0.87 -5.51 -8.92
N THR A 113 0.12 -4.44 -9.11
CA THR A 113 0.10 -3.30 -8.19
C THR A 113 -1.27 -3.18 -7.56
N GLY A 114 -1.33 -2.72 -6.31
CA GLY A 114 -2.60 -2.40 -5.70
C GLY A 114 -2.52 -1.33 -4.64
N GLN A 115 -3.70 -0.77 -4.32
CA GLN A 115 -3.86 0.36 -3.42
C GLN A 115 -5.09 0.15 -2.53
N VAL A 116 -4.98 0.50 -1.24
CA VAL A 116 -6.10 0.40 -0.28
C VAL A 116 -7.22 1.39 -0.58
N SER A 117 -6.87 2.57 -1.11
CA SER A 117 -7.81 3.68 -1.27
C SER A 117 -8.51 3.74 -2.64
N PHE A 118 -8.24 2.80 -3.55
CA PHE A 118 -8.63 2.97 -4.95
C PHE A 118 -10.16 3.04 -5.12
N ASN A 119 -10.90 2.04 -4.62
CA ASN A 119 -12.37 2.08 -4.65
C ASN A 119 -12.95 3.16 -3.71
N LEU A 120 -12.28 3.46 -2.58
CA LEU A 120 -12.72 4.51 -1.65
C LEU A 120 -12.76 5.90 -2.30
N ARG A 121 -11.85 6.18 -3.25
CA ARG A 121 -11.86 7.45 -4.00
C ARG A 121 -13.03 7.57 -4.97
N ASN A 122 -13.59 6.43 -5.40
CA ASN A 122 -14.76 6.41 -6.28
C ASN A 122 -16.09 6.51 -5.51
N GLN A 123 -16.06 6.44 -4.18
CA GLN A 123 -17.26 6.59 -3.36
C GLN A 123 -17.61 8.08 -3.19
N THR A 124 -18.72 8.47 -3.81
CA THR A 124 -19.37 9.74 -3.52
C THR A 124 -20.12 9.61 -2.20
N VAL A 125 -19.85 10.51 -1.26
CA VAL A 125 -20.61 10.66 -0.01
C VAL A 125 -21.27 12.04 0.01
N ALA A 126 -22.33 12.18 0.81
CA ALA A 126 -22.93 13.49 1.03
C ALA A 126 -21.90 14.45 1.65
N ASP A 127 -22.08 15.74 1.42
CA ASP A 127 -21.25 16.78 2.04
C ASP A 127 -21.34 16.68 3.57
N PHE A 128 -20.18 16.68 4.23
CA PHE A 128 -20.12 16.75 5.68
C PHE A 128 -20.32 18.18 6.13
N SER A 129 -21.22 18.39 7.09
CA SER A 129 -21.44 19.70 7.73
C SER A 129 -21.81 19.54 9.19
N ALA A 130 -21.24 20.37 10.05
CA ALA A 130 -21.64 20.44 11.46
C ALA A 130 -21.64 21.89 11.96
N LYS A 131 -22.48 22.18 12.96
CA LYS A 131 -22.51 23.49 13.63
C LYS A 131 -21.73 23.42 14.94
N GLY A 132 -21.03 24.51 15.27
CA GLY A 132 -20.22 24.62 16.47
C GLY A 132 -18.89 23.88 16.37
N ASP A 133 -18.24 23.71 17.51
CA ASP A 133 -16.92 23.07 17.60
C ASP A 133 -17.06 21.55 17.65
N VAL A 134 -16.47 20.87 16.66
CA VAL A 134 -16.51 19.41 16.54
C VAL A 134 -15.10 18.84 16.52
N PRO A 135 -14.79 17.80 17.34
CA PRO A 135 -13.51 17.13 17.29
C PRO A 135 -13.26 16.52 15.91
N VAL A 136 -12.08 16.75 15.33
CA VAL A 136 -11.73 16.22 14.00
C VAL A 136 -11.73 14.69 13.97
N ALA A 137 -11.41 14.06 15.11
CA ALA A 137 -11.50 12.61 15.27
C ALA A 137 -12.92 12.07 15.11
N ASP A 138 -13.95 12.84 15.49
CA ASP A 138 -15.34 12.42 15.35
C ASP A 138 -15.85 12.66 13.92
N ILE A 139 -15.43 13.74 13.28
CA ILE A 139 -15.69 14.00 11.84
C ILE A 139 -15.19 12.82 11.00
N ILE A 140 -13.94 12.43 11.20
CA ILE A 140 -13.35 11.40 10.34
C ILE A 140 -13.85 10.00 10.73
N ARG A 141 -14.19 9.76 12.00
CA ARG A 141 -14.91 8.53 12.39
C ARG A 141 -16.26 8.41 11.68
N ALA A 142 -17.01 9.50 11.58
CA ALA A 142 -18.31 9.51 10.89
C ALA A 142 -18.14 9.22 9.39
N LEU A 143 -17.20 9.91 8.73
CA LEU A 143 -16.86 9.65 7.33
C LEU A 143 -16.42 8.20 7.13
N ALA A 144 -15.49 7.68 7.95
CA ALA A 144 -15.00 6.31 7.85
C ALA A 144 -16.13 5.28 7.99
N SER A 145 -17.02 5.48 8.97
CA SER A 145 -18.16 4.61 9.22
C SER A 145 -19.15 4.59 8.05
N SER A 146 -19.32 5.72 7.34
CA SER A 146 -20.19 5.80 6.16
C SER A 146 -19.73 4.90 5.00
N ALA A 147 -18.45 4.52 5.00
CA ALA A 147 -17.82 3.65 4.01
C ALA A 147 -17.47 2.25 4.57
N GLY A 148 -17.97 1.91 5.75
CA GLY A 148 -17.69 0.63 6.41
C GLY A 148 -16.25 0.49 6.92
N LEU A 149 -15.49 1.58 6.99
CA LEU A 149 -14.11 1.58 7.45
C LEU A 149 -14.02 1.66 8.97
N LYS A 150 -12.95 1.10 9.51
CA LYS A 150 -12.60 1.24 10.93
C LYS A 150 -11.78 2.50 11.12
N PHE A 151 -11.92 3.12 12.29
CA PHE A 151 -11.21 4.34 12.66
C PHE A 151 -10.42 4.11 13.94
N GLU A 152 -9.16 4.59 13.96
CA GLU A 152 -8.31 4.54 15.14
C GLU A 152 -7.61 5.89 15.37
N ASN A 153 -7.82 6.47 16.56
CA ASN A 153 -7.22 7.74 16.94
C ASN A 153 -5.90 7.53 17.70
N GLN A 154 -4.76 8.01 17.18
CA GLN A 154 -3.46 7.99 17.88
C GLN A 154 -3.19 9.30 18.63
N GLY A 155 -4.16 9.74 19.45
CA GLY A 155 -4.00 10.88 20.36
C GLY A 155 -4.23 12.25 19.73
N VAL A 156 -5.00 12.34 18.64
CA VAL A 156 -5.49 13.61 18.10
C VAL A 156 -6.64 14.15 18.97
N SER A 157 -6.55 15.44 19.32
CA SER A 157 -7.52 16.15 20.17
C SER A 157 -7.92 17.53 19.61
N ARG A 158 -7.68 17.78 18.32
CA ARG A 158 -8.01 19.06 17.67
C ARG A 158 -9.50 19.12 17.30
N SER A 159 -10.04 20.32 17.18
CA SER A 159 -11.43 20.57 16.79
C SER A 159 -11.49 21.59 15.67
N LEU A 160 -12.59 21.54 14.91
CA LEU A 160 -12.94 22.50 13.87
C LEU A 160 -14.25 23.18 14.23
N SER A 161 -14.34 24.48 13.97
CA SER A 161 -15.56 25.26 14.17
C SER A 161 -16.34 25.36 12.87
N ASN A 162 -17.63 24.97 12.91
CA ASN A 162 -18.54 24.99 11.77
C ASN A 162 -17.96 24.34 10.49
N PRO A 163 -17.42 23.11 10.55
CA PRO A 163 -16.77 22.47 9.40
C PRO A 163 -17.76 22.18 8.28
N HIS A 164 -17.29 22.33 7.03
CA HIS A 164 -18.00 21.95 5.82
C HIS A 164 -17.00 21.33 4.82
N PHE A 165 -17.24 20.09 4.39
CA PHE A 165 -16.41 19.37 3.42
C PHE A 165 -17.26 18.75 2.33
N SER A 166 -16.77 18.78 1.10
CA SER A 166 -17.47 18.25 -0.08
C SER A 166 -16.54 17.42 -0.95
N GLY A 167 -17.12 16.71 -1.92
CA GLY A 167 -16.38 15.79 -2.80
C GLY A 167 -16.39 14.35 -2.33
N ASN A 168 -15.48 13.52 -2.84
CA ASN A 168 -15.42 12.10 -2.49
C ASN A 168 -14.96 11.89 -1.03
N LEU A 169 -15.24 10.70 -0.52
CA LEU A 169 -14.95 10.32 0.86
C LEU A 169 -13.51 10.63 1.30
N VAL A 170 -12.53 10.20 0.50
CA VAL A 170 -11.10 10.35 0.81
C VAL A 170 -10.72 11.83 0.82
N GLN A 171 -11.27 12.63 -0.11
CA GLN A 171 -11.05 14.07 -0.15
C GLN A 171 -11.56 14.74 1.11
N GLN A 172 -12.80 14.46 1.53
CA GLN A 172 -13.37 15.06 2.73
C GLN A 172 -12.55 14.72 4.00
N MET A 173 -12.02 13.49 4.10
CA MET A 173 -11.13 13.11 5.20
C MET A 173 -9.81 13.87 5.18
N LEU A 174 -9.21 14.05 4.01
CA LEU A 174 -7.95 14.79 3.83
C LEU A 174 -8.12 16.27 4.11
N ASP A 175 -9.26 16.85 3.72
CA ASP A 175 -9.58 18.26 3.98
C ASP A 175 -9.77 18.50 5.49
N ALA A 176 -10.47 17.60 6.18
CA ALA A 176 -10.61 17.64 7.64
C ALA A 176 -9.26 17.52 8.37
N ALA A 177 -8.40 16.63 7.89
CA ALA A 177 -7.05 16.45 8.43
C ALA A 177 -6.18 17.71 8.20
N SER A 178 -6.19 18.24 6.98
CA SER A 178 -5.42 19.43 6.59
C SER A 178 -5.86 20.66 7.38
N ALA A 179 -7.16 20.84 7.58
CA ALA A 179 -7.71 21.96 8.36
C ALA A 179 -7.29 21.97 9.84
N THR A 180 -6.78 20.84 10.35
CA THR A 180 -6.30 20.72 11.74
C THR A 180 -4.82 20.41 11.89
N ASP A 181 -4.06 20.41 10.79
CA ASP A 181 -2.63 20.05 10.75
C ASP A 181 -2.35 18.68 11.41
N ILE A 182 -3.10 17.67 10.97
CA ILE A 182 -2.91 16.27 11.40
C ILE A 182 -2.64 15.36 10.21
N ASN A 183 -1.99 14.23 10.47
CA ASN A 183 -1.75 13.21 9.44
C ASN A 183 -2.82 12.12 9.48
N ILE A 184 -3.16 11.62 8.30
CA ILE A 184 -4.07 10.50 8.07
C ILE A 184 -3.39 9.45 7.20
N ASP A 185 -3.49 8.20 7.63
CA ASP A 185 -3.04 7.04 6.87
C ASP A 185 -4.22 6.08 6.62
N LEU A 186 -4.32 5.61 5.38
CA LEU A 186 -5.26 4.58 4.97
C LEU A 186 -4.50 3.27 4.78
N GLY A 187 -4.78 2.26 5.60
CA GLY A 187 -4.13 0.95 5.56
C GLY A 187 -5.05 -0.20 5.95
N GLY A 188 -4.61 -1.45 5.84
CA GLY A 188 -5.38 -2.61 6.34
C GLY A 188 -5.19 -2.82 7.85
N ARG A 189 -6.23 -3.27 8.59
CA ARG A 189 -6.06 -3.70 10.00
C ARG A 189 -5.35 -5.05 10.06
N GLY A 190 -4.09 -5.06 10.43
CA GLY A 190 -3.37 -6.30 10.69
C GLY A 190 -3.54 -6.82 12.11
N GLU A 191 -4.75 -7.13 12.59
CA GLU A 191 -4.94 -7.91 13.83
C GLU A 191 -6.18 -8.83 13.83
N SER A 192 -5.94 -10.07 14.25
CA SER A 192 -6.78 -11.27 14.20
C SER A 192 -7.97 -11.23 15.16
N HIS A 193 -9.20 -11.23 14.65
CA HIS A 193 -10.35 -11.77 15.40
C HIS A 193 -11.28 -12.50 14.42
N HIS A 194 -11.67 -13.71 14.81
CA HIS A 194 -12.46 -14.68 14.04
C HIS A 194 -13.63 -14.04 13.28
N LEU A 195 -13.75 -14.37 11.99
CA LEU A 195 -15.01 -14.23 11.26
C LEU A 195 -15.51 -15.64 10.94
N ALA A 196 -16.73 -15.92 11.37
CA ALA A 196 -17.44 -17.14 11.07
C ALA A 196 -17.65 -17.29 9.56
N GLU A 197 -17.67 -18.54 9.12
CA GLU A 197 -17.87 -18.98 7.74
C GLU A 197 -19.21 -18.43 7.19
N GLY A 198 -19.16 -17.67 6.09
CA GLY A 198 -20.36 -17.27 5.34
C GLY A 198 -20.66 -15.78 5.14
N GLN A 199 -19.78 -14.84 5.56
CA GLN A 199 -19.91 -13.42 5.17
C GLN A 199 -18.89 -13.05 4.11
N SER A 200 -19.34 -12.45 2.99
CA SER A 200 -18.47 -11.77 2.03
C SER A 200 -17.55 -10.80 2.78
N PRO A 201 -16.23 -10.82 2.55
CA PRO A 201 -15.30 -10.05 3.35
C PRO A 201 -15.53 -8.55 3.15
N GLY A 202 -16.11 -7.89 4.14
CA GLY A 202 -16.17 -6.44 4.18
C GLY A 202 -14.77 -5.85 4.33
N TYR A 203 -14.46 -4.86 3.50
CA TYR A 203 -13.26 -4.03 3.55
C TYR A 203 -12.82 -3.73 4.98
N SER A 204 -11.66 -4.21 5.43
CA SER A 204 -11.06 -3.79 6.71
C SER A 204 -9.93 -2.78 6.48
N ALA A 205 -10.24 -1.67 5.81
CA ALA A 205 -9.36 -0.50 5.88
C ALA A 205 -9.53 0.19 7.24
N VAL A 206 -8.40 0.56 7.84
CA VAL A 206 -8.29 1.36 9.05
C VAL A 206 -7.73 2.69 8.66
N VAL A 207 -8.42 3.72 9.12
CA VAL A 207 -7.90 5.08 9.11
C VAL A 207 -7.10 5.29 10.39
N TYR A 208 -5.79 5.50 10.28
CA TYR A 208 -4.93 5.88 11.40
C TYR A 208 -4.69 7.39 11.38
N PHE A 209 -4.70 8.00 12.56
CA PHE A 209 -4.38 9.42 12.73
C PHE A 209 -3.24 9.62 13.69
N ALA A 210 -2.14 10.24 13.24
CA ALA A 210 -1.00 10.58 14.09
C ALA A 210 -0.78 12.10 14.19
N ARG A 211 -0.26 12.55 15.34
CA ARG A 211 0.20 13.93 15.55
C ARG A 211 1.33 14.24 14.55
N SER A 212 1.39 15.45 13.99
CA SER A 212 2.50 15.87 13.13
C SER A 212 3.84 15.74 13.89
N ARG A 213 4.62 14.72 13.52
CA ARG A 213 6.07 14.69 13.74
C ARG A 213 6.69 14.72 12.35
N ALA A 214 7.48 15.75 12.09
CA ALA A 214 8.28 15.82 10.88
C ALA A 214 9.08 14.51 10.72
N TYR A 215 8.74 13.69 9.73
CA TYR A 215 9.56 12.54 9.36
C TYR A 215 10.75 13.07 8.57
N ARG A 216 11.88 13.27 9.26
CA ARG A 216 13.18 13.39 8.61
C ARG A 216 13.61 11.99 8.20
N ILE A 217 13.36 11.59 6.95
CA ILE A 217 13.97 10.39 6.38
C ILE A 217 15.44 10.73 6.09
N SER A 218 16.28 10.66 7.11
CA SER A 218 17.73 10.63 6.98
C SER A 218 18.22 9.35 7.63
N GLY A 219 18.39 8.30 6.83
CA GLY A 219 18.94 7.02 7.22
C GLY A 219 19.77 6.46 6.08
N LEU A 220 21.05 6.81 6.09
CA LEU A 220 22.10 6.28 5.22
C LEU A 220 22.12 4.75 5.25
N TYR A 221 22.22 4.13 4.07
CA TYR A 221 22.74 2.77 3.91
C TYR A 221 23.96 2.81 2.98
N HIS A 222 25.14 2.84 3.58
CA HIS A 222 26.33 2.20 3.05
C HIS A 222 27.03 1.55 4.24
N ASP A 223 26.91 0.24 4.32
CA ASP A 223 27.60 -0.59 5.30
C ASP A 223 28.65 -1.41 4.55
N ARG A 224 29.92 -1.31 4.98
CA ARG A 224 30.94 -2.34 4.74
C ARG A 224 31.96 -2.31 5.87
N PRO A 225 32.10 -3.39 6.65
CA PRO A 225 33.34 -3.73 7.33
C PRO A 225 34.06 -4.83 6.53
N GLN A 226 35.31 -4.59 6.15
CA GLN A 226 36.26 -5.64 5.76
C GLN A 226 37.58 -5.35 6.49
N ARG A 227 38.17 -6.41 7.03
CA ARG A 227 39.25 -6.41 8.03
C ARG A 227 40.65 -6.27 7.41
N HIS A 228 41.60 -5.88 8.28
CA HIS A 228 43.05 -6.19 8.33
C HIS A 228 43.96 -5.73 7.18
N HIS A 229 44.84 -4.75 7.44
CA HIS A 229 46.25 -4.97 7.80
C HIS A 229 47.00 -3.64 8.04
N ASP A 230 47.59 -3.54 9.23
CA ASP A 230 48.94 -3.05 9.56
C ASP A 230 49.56 -1.73 9.02
N ILE A 231 49.90 -0.89 10.02
CA ILE A 231 51.23 -0.31 10.31
C ILE A 231 51.77 0.86 9.44
N LEU A 232 51.56 2.06 10.01
CA LEU A 232 52.50 3.19 10.23
C LEU A 232 52.94 4.15 9.08
N PRO A 233 53.36 5.40 9.44
CA PRO A 233 53.11 6.62 8.65
C PRO A 233 54.39 7.28 8.09
N ARG A 234 54.26 8.22 7.12
CA ARG A 234 55.01 9.50 7.04
C ARG A 234 54.79 10.31 5.74
N SER A 235 54.72 11.63 5.96
CA SER A 235 55.34 12.75 5.21
C SER A 235 54.87 13.20 3.81
N PHE A 236 54.47 14.49 3.76
CA PHE A 236 54.91 15.56 2.83
C PHE A 236 55.39 15.15 1.42
N TYR A 237 54.74 15.64 0.35
CA TYR A 237 55.30 16.68 -0.54
C TYR A 237 54.30 17.21 -1.60
N ARG A 238 54.55 18.46 -2.00
CA ARG A 238 53.95 19.33 -3.04
C ARG A 238 53.60 18.68 -4.39
N SER A 239 52.53 19.16 -5.03
CA SER A 239 52.34 19.09 -6.50
C SER A 239 52.43 20.49 -7.12
N ALA A 240 53.42 20.73 -7.98
CA ALA A 240 53.49 21.89 -8.88
C ALA A 240 54.23 21.49 -10.18
N GLY A 241 53.46 21.23 -11.24
CA GLY A 241 53.83 21.22 -12.69
C GLY A 241 55.07 20.43 -13.16
N PRO A 242 55.40 20.43 -14.47
CA PRO A 242 54.70 21.02 -15.61
C PRO A 242 54.59 20.10 -16.87
N SER A 243 53.95 20.68 -17.88
CA SER A 243 53.93 20.50 -19.34
C SER A 243 55.11 19.79 -20.06
N GLY A 244 54.82 19.18 -21.22
CA GLY A 244 55.78 18.78 -22.28
C GLY A 244 55.60 17.33 -22.77
N ILE A 245 54.77 17.02 -23.79
CA ILE A 245 55.04 16.88 -25.25
C ILE A 245 56.17 15.89 -25.65
N VAL A 246 55.82 15.02 -26.61
CA VAL A 246 56.60 14.39 -27.72
C VAL A 246 56.93 12.89 -27.59
N THR A 247 56.15 12.10 -28.35
CA THR A 247 56.54 11.10 -29.37
C THR A 247 57.79 10.25 -29.15
N THR A 248 57.64 8.93 -28.99
CA THR A 248 57.66 7.88 -30.04
C THR A 248 57.20 6.56 -29.44
#